data_AF-A0A2R6F408-F1
#
_entry.id   AF-A0A2R6F408-F1
#
_cell.length_a   1.000
_cell.length_b   1.000
_cell.length_c   1.000
_cell.angle_alpha   90.00
_cell.angle_beta   90.00
_cell.angle_gamma   90.00
#
_symmetry.space_group_name_H-M   'P 1'
#
loop_
_entity.id
_entity.type
_entity.pdbx_description
1 polymer ?
#
loop_
_entity_poly.entity_id
_entity_poly.type
_entity_poly.pdbx_seq_one_letter_code
_entity_poly.pdbx_strand_id
1 'polypeptide(L)' 'MSTSQRLPGAIEGPLGVVSLIVGILGAVFGYVLVVLGVTMYFDLNSITISNTQSLIIVASGFVAIVFAYAGWRGFMRFAY' A
#
# COMPACT_ATOMS: atom_id res chain seq x y z
N MET A 1 0.34 4.72 31.21
CA MET A 1 1.24 5.88 30.98
C MET A 1 1.49 5.97 29.48
N SER A 2 0.89 6.97 28.83
CA SER A 2 1.09 7.20 27.39
C SER A 2 2.43 7.90 27.21
N THR A 3 3.46 7.17 26.82
CA THR A 3 4.68 7.73 26.25
C THR A 3 4.39 8.19 24.82
N SER A 4 3.39 9.05 24.66
CA SER A 4 3.26 9.88 23.46
C SER A 4 4.37 10.92 23.60
N GLN A 5 5.57 10.50 23.21
CA GLN A 5 6.71 11.36 22.99
C GLN A 5 6.26 12.33 21.89
N ARG A 6 5.66 13.45 22.32
CA ARG A 6 5.16 14.53 21.46
C ARG A 6 6.33 14.88 20.56
N LEU A 7 6.24 14.48 19.29
CA LEU A 7 7.20 14.93 18.30
C LEU A 7 7.07 16.46 18.29
N PRO A 8 8.18 17.20 18.16
CA PRO A 8 8.10 18.64 17.97
C PRO A 8 7.06 18.93 16.88
N GLY A 9 6.11 19.83 17.12
CA GLY A 9 4.99 20.08 16.18
C GLY A 9 5.42 20.45 14.75
N ALA A 10 6.69 20.83 14.55
CA ALA A 10 7.31 21.05 13.24
C ALA A 10 7.46 19.78 12.39
N ILE A 11 7.52 18.58 12.99
CA ILE A 11 7.79 17.31 12.26
C ILE A 11 6.51 16.50 12.03
N GLU A 12 5.48 16.69 12.85
CA GLU A 12 4.22 15.92 12.77
C GLU A 12 3.50 16.15 11.43
N GLY A 13 3.40 17.40 10.97
CA GLY A 13 2.81 17.73 9.67
C GLY A 13 3.51 17.05 8.49
N PRO A 14 4.84 17.23 8.31
CA PRO A 14 5.60 16.53 7.27
C PRO A 14 5.49 15.01 7.34
N LEU A 15 5.53 14.41 8.54
CA LEU A 15 5.40 12.96 8.71
C LEU A 15 4.01 12.46 8.31
N GLY A 16 2.97 13.23 8.62
CA GLY A 16 1.60 12.98 8.15
C GLY A 16 1.54 12.95 6.63
N VAL A 17 2.07 13.98 5.96
CA VAL A 17 2.09 14.04 4.48
C VAL A 17 2.84 12.88 3.86
N VAL A 18 4.02 12.52 4.38
CA VAL A 18 4.78 11.35 3.89
C VAL A 18 3.98 10.06 4.07
N SER A 19 3.34 9.89 5.23
CA SER A 19 2.50 8.71 5.51
C SER A 19 1.30 8.63 4.57
N LEU A 20 0.68 9.77 4.23
CA LEU A 20 -0.39 9.86 3.24
C LEU A 20 0.09 9.46 1.85
N ILE A 21 1.25 9.98 1.42
CA ILE A 21 1.85 9.63 0.12
C ILE A 21 2.10 8.12 0.04
N VAL A 22 2.70 7.53 1.08
CA VAL A 22 2.93 6.09 1.17
C VAL A 22 1.60 5.32 1.12
N GLY A 23 0.57 5.81 1.80
CA GLY A 23 -0.78 5.25 1.77
C GLY A 23 -1.36 5.23 0.36
N ILE A 24 -1.34 6.37 -0.33
CA ILE A 24 -1.90 6.51 -1.69
C ILE A 24 -1.11 5.68 -2.69
N LEU A 25 0.23 5.77 -2.68
CA LEU A 25 1.06 5.00 -3.59
C LEU A 25 0.89 3.50 -3.38
N GLY A 26 0.89 3.04 -2.12
CA GLY A 26 0.65 1.63 -1.79
C GLY A 26 -0.72 1.15 -2.30
N ALA A 27 -1.76 1.97 -2.16
CA ALA A 27 -3.11 1.62 -2.62
C ALA A 27 -3.19 1.54 -4.14
N VAL A 28 -2.62 2.52 -4.85
CA VAL A 28 -2.60 2.55 -6.32
C VAL A 28 -1.79 1.39 -6.87
N PHE A 29 -0.56 1.19 -6.40
CA PHE A 29 0.29 0.07 -6.84
C PHE A 29 -0.34 -1.28 -6.49
N GLY A 30 -0.89 -1.42 -5.28
CA GLY A 30 -1.57 -2.63 -4.84
C GLY A 30 -2.77 -2.97 -5.71
N TYR A 31 -3.62 -1.99 -6.02
CA TYR A 31 -4.76 -2.17 -6.93
C TYR A 31 -4.31 -2.63 -8.32
N VAL A 32 -3.32 -1.95 -8.92
CA VAL A 32 -2.81 -2.30 -10.25
C VAL A 32 -2.26 -3.72 -10.27
N LEU A 33 -1.47 -4.11 -9.26
CA LEU A 33 -0.90 -5.45 -9.18
C LEU A 33 -1.96 -6.52 -8.97
N VAL A 34 -2.96 -6.29 -8.12
CA VAL A 34 -4.06 -7.24 -7.92
C VAL A 34 -4.85 -7.43 -9.22
N VAL A 35 -5.25 -6.34 -9.88
CA VAL A 35 -6.00 -6.41 -11.15
C VAL A 35 -5.17 -7.09 -12.24
N LEU A 36 -3.89 -6.75 -12.35
CA LEU A 36 -2.98 -7.36 -13.31
C LEU A 36 -2.79 -8.86 -13.04
N GLY A 37 -2.55 -9.24 -11.79
CA GLY A 37 -2.40 -10.65 -11.42
C GLY A 37 -3.68 -11.46 -11.64
N VAL A 38 -4.85 -10.88 -11.36
CA VAL A 38 -6.15 -11.52 -11.62
C VAL A 38 -6.38 -11.70 -13.12
N THR A 39 -6.13 -10.66 -13.92
CA THR A 39 -6.27 -10.77 -15.39
C THR A 39 -5.33 -11.80 -16.00
N MET A 40 -4.10 -11.90 -15.48
CA MET A 40 -3.14 -12.94 -15.89
C MET A 40 -3.52 -14.34 -15.39
N TYR A 41 -4.20 -14.48 -14.25
CA TYR A 41 -4.63 -15.77 -13.72
C TYR A 41 -5.80 -16.38 -14.53
N PHE A 42 -6.65 -15.53 -15.09
CA PHE A 42 -7.81 -15.94 -15.89
C PHE A 42 -7.58 -15.90 -17.40
N ASP A 43 -6.33 -15.74 -17.85
CA ASP A 43 -5.97 -15.61 -19.27
C ASP A 43 -6.80 -14.52 -20.02
N LEU A 44 -7.13 -13.42 -19.33
CA LEU A 44 -7.88 -12.29 -19.89
C LEU A 44 -6.99 -11.34 -20.72
N ASN A 45 -5.75 -11.73 -20.98
CA ASN A 45 -4.69 -10.97 -21.62
C ASN A 45 -3.92 -11.89 -22.60
N SER A 46 -3.29 -11.32 -23.63
CA SER A 46 -2.39 -12.01 -24.55
C SER A 46 -1.03 -12.39 -23.96
N ILE A 47 -0.71 -11.94 -22.74
CA ILE A 47 0.52 -12.30 -22.02
C ILE A 47 0.29 -13.60 -21.25
N THR A 48 0.88 -14.69 -21.74
CA THR A 48 0.82 -16.00 -21.08
C THR A 48 1.93 -16.13 -20.05
N ILE A 49 1.55 -16.18 -18.77
CA ILE A 49 2.46 -16.52 -17.66
C ILE A 49 1.91 -17.73 -16.90
N SER A 50 2.74 -18.37 -16.09
CA SER A 50 2.27 -19.49 -15.27
C SER A 50 1.27 -19.00 -14.20
N ASN A 51 0.22 -19.78 -13.91
CA ASN A 51 -0.72 -19.49 -12.82
C ASN A 51 -0.03 -19.19 -11.49
N THR A 52 1.09 -19.88 -11.21
CA THR A 52 1.90 -19.63 -10.00
C THR A 52 2.51 -18.23 -10.01
N GLN A 53 2.97 -17.75 -11.17
CA GLN A 53 3.50 -16.39 -11.31
C GLN A 53 2.38 -15.34 -11.17
N SER A 54 1.20 -15.59 -11.76
CA SER A 54 0.03 -14.72 -11.60
C SER A 54 -0.37 -14.59 -10.12
N LEU A 55 -0.38 -15.70 -9.39
CA LEU A 55 -0.68 -15.71 -7.95
C LEU A 55 0.35 -14.93 -7.13
N ILE A 56 1.64 -14.99 -7.49
CA ILE A 56 2.69 -14.19 -6.83
C ILE A 56 2.44 -12.69 -7.07
N ILE A 57 2.04 -12.30 -8.28
CA ILE A 57 1.70 -10.90 -8.59
C ILE A 57 0.52 -10.44 -7.74
N VAL A 58 -0.56 -11.23 -7.66
CA VAL A 58 -1.71 -10.95 -6.79
C VAL A 58 -1.28 -10.80 -5.33
N ALA A 59 -0.47 -11.74 -4.82
CA ALA A 59 0.02 -11.71 -3.45
C ALA A 59 0.86 -10.45 -3.16
N SER A 60 1.75 -10.06 -4.07
CA SER A 60 2.51 -8.81 -3.95
C SER A 60 1.63 -7.56 -3.95
N GLY A 61 0.54 -7.57 -4.73
CA GLY A 61 -0.47 -6.51 -4.69
C GLY A 61 -1.16 -6.40 -3.33
N PHE A 62 -1.52 -7.54 -2.72
CA PHE A 62 -2.05 -7.54 -1.35
C PHE A 62 -1.05 -7.03 -0.32
N VAL A 63 0.23 -7.39 -0.45
CA VAL A 63 1.29 -6.86 0.43
C VAL A 63 1.38 -5.33 0.29
N ALA A 64 1.31 -4.79 -0.93
CA ALA A 64 1.30 -3.34 -1.16
C ALA A 64 0.06 -2.66 -0.53
N ILE A 65 -1.11 -3.30 -0.56
CA ILE A 65 -2.32 -2.82 0.12
C ILE A 65 -2.14 -2.80 1.65
N VAL A 66 -1.45 -3.79 2.22
CA VAL A 66 -1.14 -3.80 3.66
C VAL A 66 -0.23 -2.60 4.02
N PHE A 67 0.78 -2.29 3.20
CA PHE A 67 1.59 -1.10 3.39
C PHE A 67 0.79 0.19 3.20
N ALA A 68 -0.15 0.21 2.26
CA ALA A 68 -1.08 1.33 2.07
C ALA A 68 -1.89 1.60 3.35
N TYR A 69 -2.42 0.54 3.95
CA TYR A 69 -3.16 0.62 5.21
C TYR A 69 -2.28 1.11 6.36
N ALA A 70 -1.03 0.66 6.44
CA ALA A 70 -0.07 1.17 7.41
C ALA A 70 0.21 2.67 7.21
N GLY A 71 0.38 3.12 5.97
CA GLY A 71 0.53 4.55 5.63
C GLY A 71 -0.69 5.38 6.04
N TRP A 72 -1.90 4.87 5.77
CA TRP A 72 -3.15 5.49 6.21
C TRP A 72 -3.24 5.60 7.75
N ARG A 73 -2.86 4.54 8.48
CA ARG A 73 -2.79 4.55 9.95
C ARG A 73 -1.74 5.53 10.47
N GLY A 74 -0.61 5.68 9.78
CA GLY A 74 0.42 6.68 10.07
C GLY A 74 -0.14 8.09 9.89
N PHE A 75 -0.81 8.37 8.77
CA PHE A 75 -1.44 9.66 8.51
C PHE A 75 -2.45 10.02 9.61
N MET A 76 -3.36 9.09 9.96
CA MET A 76 -4.33 9.32 11.04
C MET A 76 -3.70 9.54 12.43
N ARG A 77 -2.43 9.18 12.63
CA ARG A 77 -1.73 9.35 13.90
C ARG A 77 -0.91 10.65 13.97
N PHE A 78 -0.47 11.18 12.83
CA PHE A 78 0.40 12.35 12.76
C PHE A 78 -0.31 13.61 12.26
N ALA A 79 -1.41 13.46 11.50
CA ALA A 79 -2.18 14.58 10.99
C ALA A 79 -3.45 14.90 11.82
N TYR A 80 -3.91 13.96 12.64
CA TYR A 80 -5.02 14.10 13.60
C TYR A 80 -4.52 13.80 15.01
#